data_AF-A0A9P8ZI18-F1
#
_entry.id   AF-A0A9P8ZI18-F1
#
_cell.length_a   1.000
_cell.length_b   1.000
_cell.length_c   1.000
_cell.angle_alpha   90.00
_cell.angle_beta   90.00
_cell.angle_gamma   90.00
#
_symmetry.space_group_name_H-M   'P 1'
#
loop_
_entity.id
_entity.type
_entity.pdbx_description
1 polymer ?
#
loop_
_entity_poly.entity_id
_entity_poly.type
_entity_poly.pdbx_seq_one_letter_code
_entity_poly.pdbx_strand_id
1 'polypeptide(L)'
;GPLWTWFIASVLRASINDRIWSRWGDPTAANVLREREHDDSIDIAPTERHLRSITGPAAALLYYLGGFLFLGVPKSYLRRIAAVYRTEGVNTVRWRAFISSLVSEWRDSNLLVSCIHAATVSILAAPGISDVPRTLSLISILFAIACVLLGVFFLWFHQPYSRSAGDLGLRYFQNAGGTRATLSLAFALSTPVVLLAWSFICFIVAIASYAI
;
A
#
# COMPACT_ATOMS: atom_id res chain seq x y z
N GLY A 1 33.35 -3.71 -0.71
CA GLY A 1 32.91 -5.12 -0.83
C GLY A 1 31.89 -5.27 -1.93
N PRO A 2 31.86 -6.39 -2.67
CA PRO A 2 31.05 -6.60 -3.87
C PRO A 2 29.52 -6.47 -3.66
N LEU A 3 29.03 -6.62 -2.42
CA LEU A 3 27.62 -6.43 -2.06
C LEU A 3 27.17 -4.97 -2.10
N TRP A 4 28.05 -4.03 -1.74
CA TRP A 4 27.76 -2.59 -1.76
C TRP A 4 27.56 -2.08 -3.19
N THR A 5 28.41 -2.54 -4.11
CA THR A 5 28.31 -2.21 -5.54
C THR A 5 27.07 -2.82 -6.18
N TRP A 6 26.65 -4.02 -5.77
CA TRP A 6 25.44 -4.66 -6.28
C TRP A 6 24.17 -3.95 -5.81
N PHE A 7 24.11 -3.56 -4.53
CA PHE A 7 22.97 -2.81 -3.97
C PHE A 7 22.84 -1.42 -4.61
N ILE A 8 23.95 -0.71 -4.78
CA ILE A 8 23.94 0.59 -5.48
C ILE A 8 23.49 0.40 -6.93
N ALA A 9 23.96 -0.64 -7.62
CA ALA A 9 23.54 -0.93 -8.99
C ALA A 9 22.05 -1.29 -9.10
N SER A 10 21.49 -2.03 -8.14
CA SER A 10 20.06 -2.39 -8.16
C SER A 10 19.16 -1.19 -7.87
N VAL A 11 19.54 -0.33 -6.91
CA VAL A 11 18.81 0.93 -6.63
C VAL A 11 18.92 1.91 -7.79
N LEU A 12 20.12 2.10 -8.36
CA LEU A 12 20.31 2.95 -9.55
C LEU A 12 19.52 2.42 -10.74
N ARG A 13 19.51 1.10 -10.96
CA ARG A 13 18.76 0.49 -12.07
C ARG A 13 17.26 0.67 -11.87
N ALA A 14 16.73 0.52 -10.66
CA ALA A 14 15.33 0.79 -10.36
C ALA A 14 14.98 2.26 -10.63
N SER A 15 15.83 3.19 -10.18
CA SER A 15 15.64 4.63 -10.38
C SER A 15 15.75 5.04 -11.86
N ILE A 16 16.71 4.50 -12.61
CA ILE A 16 16.87 4.77 -14.04
C ILE A 16 15.73 4.16 -14.84
N ASN A 17 15.30 2.93 -14.50
CA ASN A 17 14.19 2.29 -15.18
C ASN A 17 12.88 3.08 -14.97
N ASP A 18 12.64 3.57 -13.76
CA ASP A 18 11.51 4.47 -13.47
C ASP A 18 11.60 5.79 -14.27
N ARG A 19 12.82 6.33 -14.42
CA ARG A 19 13.10 7.53 -15.22
C ARG A 19 12.90 7.35 -16.72
N ILE A 20 13.19 6.15 -17.24
CA ILE A 20 12.94 5.77 -18.64
C ILE A 20 11.44 5.57 -18.88
N TRP A 21 10.74 4.91 -17.94
CA TRP A 21 9.30 4.71 -18.00
C TRP A 21 8.51 6.02 -17.98
N SER A 22 8.98 7.01 -17.23
CA SER A 22 8.36 8.33 -17.12
C SER A 22 8.70 9.29 -18.26
N ARG A 23 9.51 8.88 -19.26
CA ARG A 23 9.95 9.72 -20.41
C ARG A 23 10.39 11.13 -19.98
N TRP A 24 11.21 11.20 -18.93
CA TRP A 24 11.74 12.46 -18.42
C TRP A 24 12.56 13.19 -19.50
N GLY A 25 12.03 14.30 -20.02
CA GLY A 25 12.66 15.11 -21.08
C GLY A 25 11.83 15.26 -22.36
N ASP A 26 10.75 14.51 -22.53
CA ASP A 26 9.79 14.72 -23.62
C ASP A 26 8.75 15.78 -23.19
N PRO A 27 8.65 16.95 -23.85
CA PRO A 27 7.71 18.00 -23.49
C PRO A 27 6.25 17.53 -23.55
N THR A 28 5.94 16.51 -24.36
CA THR A 28 4.60 15.93 -24.43
C THR A 28 4.28 15.06 -23.20
N ALA A 29 5.25 14.30 -22.69
CA ALA A 29 5.09 13.49 -21.48
C ALA A 29 4.99 14.36 -20.22
N ALA A 30 5.75 15.46 -20.17
CA ALA A 30 5.65 16.44 -19.09
C ALA A 30 4.24 17.06 -19.02
N ASN A 31 3.63 17.39 -20.16
CA ASN A 31 2.26 17.90 -20.20
C ASN A 31 1.24 16.85 -19.76
N VAL A 32 1.39 15.58 -20.14
CA VAL A 32 0.52 14.49 -19.67
C VAL A 32 0.66 14.26 -18.17
N LEU A 33 1.87 14.37 -17.61
CA LEU A 33 2.09 14.27 -16.16
C LEU A 33 1.48 15.47 -15.43
N ARG A 34 1.59 16.67 -15.99
CA ARG A 34 1.03 17.90 -15.41
C ARG A 34 -0.49 17.93 -15.49
N GLU A 35 -1.07 17.41 -16.57
CA GLU A 35 -2.50 17.18 -16.72
C GLU A 35 -3.00 16.12 -15.73
N ARG A 36 -2.24 15.03 -15.52
CA ARG A 36 -2.55 14.04 -14.47
C ARG A 36 -2.46 14.62 -13.06
N GLU A 37 -1.45 15.44 -12.78
CA GLU A 37 -1.33 16.14 -11.49
C GLU A 37 -2.46 17.16 -11.31
N HIS A 38 -2.90 17.83 -12.38
CA HIS A 38 -4.01 18.76 -12.34
C HIS A 38 -5.35 18.02 -12.09
N ASP A 39 -5.61 16.93 -12.82
CA ASP A 39 -6.79 16.06 -12.66
C ASP A 39 -6.82 15.41 -11.26
N ASP A 40 -5.69 14.85 -10.80
CA ASP A 40 -5.53 14.32 -9.44
C ASP A 40 -5.75 15.43 -8.39
N SER A 41 -5.25 16.65 -8.63
CA SER A 41 -5.45 17.76 -7.68
C SER A 41 -6.91 18.19 -7.60
N ILE A 42 -7.67 18.11 -8.69
CA ILE A 42 -9.09 18.46 -8.75
C ILE A 42 -9.94 17.41 -8.02
N ASP A 43 -9.59 16.12 -8.12
CA ASP A 43 -10.31 15.03 -7.44
C ASP A 43 -9.92 14.86 -5.95
N ILE A 44 -8.66 15.16 -5.59
CA ILE A 44 -8.16 15.10 -4.20
C ILE A 44 -8.54 16.36 -3.41
N ALA A 45 -8.61 17.55 -4.03
CA ALA A 45 -8.96 18.81 -3.37
C ALA A 45 -10.31 18.84 -2.61
N PRO A 46 -11.43 18.28 -3.12
CA PRO A 46 -12.69 18.25 -2.36
C PRO A 46 -12.58 17.34 -1.14
N THR A 47 -11.75 16.29 -1.20
CA THR A 47 -11.53 15.33 -0.12
C THR A 47 -10.68 15.91 1.00
N GLU A 48 -9.60 16.64 0.67
CA GLU A 48 -8.80 17.35 1.67
C GLU A 48 -9.57 18.52 2.32
N ARG A 49 -10.42 19.24 1.58
CA ARG A 49 -11.29 20.27 2.16
C ARG A 49 -12.34 19.70 3.12
N HIS A 50 -12.90 18.53 2.82
CA HIS A 50 -13.93 17.91 3.67
C HIS A 50 -13.34 17.26 4.94
N LEU A 51 -12.11 16.73 4.87
CA LEU A 51 -11.37 16.29 6.07
C LEU A 51 -10.99 17.48 6.96
N ARG A 52 -10.61 18.62 6.35
CA ARG A 52 -10.34 19.88 7.05
C ARG A 52 -11.59 20.53 7.67
N SER A 53 -12.81 20.19 7.25
CA SER A 53 -14.03 20.74 7.84
C SER A 53 -14.50 20.03 9.12
N ILE A 54 -13.89 18.89 9.48
CA ILE A 54 -14.15 18.18 10.73
C ILE A 54 -13.16 18.70 11.79
N THR A 55 -13.24 19.99 12.15
CA THR A 55 -12.30 20.61 13.10
C THR A 55 -12.74 20.37 14.53
N GLY A 56 -12.31 19.23 15.08
CA GLY A 56 -12.21 18.97 16.52
C GLY A 56 -10.85 18.32 16.85
N PRO A 57 -10.36 18.43 18.09
CA PRO A 57 -9.05 17.85 18.47
C PRO A 57 -9.01 16.33 18.24
N ALA A 58 -10.13 15.63 18.40
CA ALA A 58 -10.26 14.20 18.10
C ALA A 58 -10.06 13.87 16.62
N ALA A 59 -10.56 14.71 15.71
CA ALA A 59 -10.40 14.52 14.27
C ALA A 59 -8.96 14.78 13.80
N ALA A 60 -8.29 15.77 14.40
CA ALA A 60 -6.86 16.00 14.18
C ALA A 60 -6.03 14.80 14.65
N LEU A 61 -6.33 14.26 15.85
CA LEU A 61 -5.66 13.06 16.37
C LEU A 61 -5.86 11.87 15.43
N LEU A 62 -7.09 11.59 15.01
CA LEU A 62 -7.39 10.50 14.06
C LEU A 62 -6.68 10.68 12.72
N TYR A 63 -6.54 11.91 12.23
CA TYR A 63 -5.82 12.22 11.00
C TYR A 63 -4.32 11.90 11.13
N TYR A 64 -3.66 12.39 12.18
CA TYR A 64 -2.24 12.12 12.41
C TYR A 64 -1.98 10.65 12.73
N LEU A 65 -2.84 10.04 13.54
CA LEU A 65 -2.75 8.61 13.86
C LEU A 65 -2.96 7.75 12.62
N GLY A 66 -3.95 8.06 11.79
CA GLY A 66 -4.19 7.38 10.51
C GLY A 66 -3.03 7.57 9.54
N GLY A 67 -2.47 8.78 9.46
CA GLY A 67 -1.29 9.08 8.64
C GLY A 67 -0.06 8.29 9.07
N PHE A 68 0.20 8.19 10.37
CA PHE A 68 1.29 7.41 10.95
C PHE A 68 1.08 5.92 10.75
N LEU A 69 -0.10 5.40 11.15
CA LEU A 69 -0.40 3.97 11.09
C LEU A 69 -0.43 3.46 9.65
N PHE A 70 -0.87 4.25 8.68
CA PHE A 70 -0.92 3.82 7.28
C PHE A 70 0.26 4.31 6.44
N LEU A 71 1.23 5.01 7.03
CA LEU A 71 2.45 5.50 6.36
C LEU A 71 2.16 6.30 5.06
N GLY A 72 0.97 6.92 4.96
CA GLY A 72 0.51 7.62 3.76
C GLY A 72 0.16 6.74 2.56
N VAL A 73 0.21 5.40 2.69
CA VAL A 73 -0.11 4.43 1.62
C VAL A 73 -1.52 4.62 1.03
N PRO A 74 -2.58 4.88 1.80
CA PRO A 74 -3.94 5.06 1.27
C PRO A 74 -4.04 6.13 0.18
N LYS A 75 -3.16 7.15 0.19
CA LYS A 75 -3.13 8.18 -0.84
C LYS A 75 -2.76 7.64 -2.22
N SER A 76 -1.92 6.59 -2.30
CA SER A 76 -1.60 5.95 -3.58
C SER A 76 -2.77 5.08 -4.07
N TYR A 77 -3.46 4.41 -3.16
CA TYR A 77 -4.65 3.62 -3.48
C TYR A 77 -5.80 4.50 -3.94
N LEU A 78 -6.01 5.67 -3.33
CA LEU A 78 -6.99 6.65 -3.80
C LEU A 78 -6.75 7.09 -5.23
N ARG A 79 -5.50 7.44 -5.57
CA ARG A 79 -5.12 7.81 -6.93
C ARG A 79 -5.38 6.67 -7.93
N ARG A 80 -5.06 5.43 -7.54
CA ARG A 80 -5.34 4.24 -8.36
C ARG A 80 -6.84 4.02 -8.58
N ILE A 81 -7.67 4.28 -7.56
CA ILE A 81 -9.13 4.17 -7.69
C ILE A 81 -9.67 5.29 -8.58
N ALA A 82 -9.27 6.55 -8.36
CA ALA A 82 -9.69 7.70 -9.17
C ALA A 82 -9.32 7.52 -10.67
N ALA A 83 -8.15 6.96 -10.96
CA ALA A 83 -7.73 6.68 -12.34
C ALA A 83 -8.64 5.69 -13.11
N VAL A 84 -9.41 4.87 -12.37
CA VAL A 84 -10.30 3.82 -12.92
C VAL A 84 -11.76 4.26 -12.87
N TYR A 85 -12.17 4.93 -11.79
CA TYR A 85 -13.53 5.38 -11.57
C TYR A 85 -13.73 6.80 -12.11
N ARG A 86 -14.36 6.91 -13.29
CA ARG A 86 -14.71 8.18 -13.93
C ARG A 86 -16.22 8.38 -13.97
N THR A 87 -16.66 9.63 -14.05
CA THR A 87 -18.07 10.02 -14.16
C THR A 87 -18.77 9.37 -15.36
N GLU A 88 -18.04 9.13 -16.45
CA GLU A 88 -18.54 8.50 -17.68
C GLU A 88 -18.59 6.96 -17.61
N GLY A 89 -18.09 6.36 -16.53
CA GLY A 89 -18.07 4.90 -16.32
C GLY A 89 -16.67 4.33 -16.08
N VAL A 90 -16.59 3.00 -16.02
CA VAL A 90 -15.35 2.27 -15.74
C VAL A 90 -14.90 1.50 -16.98
N ASN A 91 -13.71 1.83 -17.50
CA ASN A 91 -13.13 1.11 -18.63
C ASN A 91 -12.65 -0.28 -18.20
N THR A 92 -13.10 -1.32 -18.92
CA THR A 92 -12.77 -2.73 -18.64
C THR A 92 -11.26 -3.00 -18.57
N VAL A 93 -10.45 -2.41 -19.45
CA VAL A 93 -8.99 -2.63 -19.48
C VAL A 93 -8.35 -2.04 -18.22
N ARG A 94 -8.71 -0.80 -17.87
CA ARG A 94 -8.20 -0.12 -16.67
C ARG A 94 -8.62 -0.83 -15.39
N TRP A 95 -9.87 -1.28 -15.32
CA TRP A 95 -10.41 -2.06 -14.21
C TRP A 95 -9.65 -3.37 -14.00
N ARG A 96 -9.47 -4.16 -15.06
CA ARG A 96 -8.72 -5.43 -14.98
C ARG A 96 -7.28 -5.19 -14.56
N ALA A 97 -6.63 -4.16 -15.13
CA ALA A 97 -5.28 -3.77 -14.74
C ALA A 97 -5.21 -3.41 -13.25
N PHE A 98 -6.14 -2.62 -12.73
CA PHE A 98 -6.22 -2.26 -11.32
C PHE A 98 -6.38 -3.46 -10.40
N ILE A 99 -7.37 -4.32 -10.64
CA ILE A 99 -7.58 -5.52 -9.81
C ILE A 99 -6.41 -6.49 -9.92
N SER A 100 -5.87 -6.71 -11.12
CA SER A 100 -4.70 -7.59 -11.31
C SER A 100 -3.46 -7.10 -10.55
N SER A 101 -3.27 -5.77 -10.51
CA SER A 101 -2.20 -5.13 -9.75
C SER A 101 -2.38 -5.34 -8.25
N LEU A 102 -3.59 -5.14 -7.71
CA LEU A 102 -3.88 -5.40 -6.29
C LEU A 102 -3.68 -6.87 -5.91
N VAL A 103 -4.19 -7.79 -6.73
CA VAL A 103 -4.05 -9.24 -6.54
C VAL A 103 -2.58 -9.65 -6.53
N SER A 104 -1.75 -9.11 -7.44
CA SER A 104 -0.30 -9.38 -7.41
C SER A 104 0.33 -8.81 -6.16
N GLU A 105 0.03 -7.56 -5.80
CA GLU A 105 0.60 -6.88 -4.64
C GLU A 105 0.33 -7.62 -3.32
N TRP A 106 -0.89 -8.11 -3.11
CA TRP A 106 -1.23 -8.91 -1.94
C TRP A 106 -0.59 -10.30 -1.95
N ARG A 107 -0.50 -10.94 -3.13
CA ARG A 107 0.22 -12.21 -3.28
C ARG A 107 1.70 -12.04 -2.93
N ASP A 108 2.33 -11.01 -3.46
CA ASP A 108 3.76 -10.73 -3.24
C ASP A 108 4.01 -10.37 -1.77
N SER A 109 3.08 -9.64 -1.14
CA SER A 109 3.10 -9.35 0.30
C SER A 109 3.04 -10.63 1.14
N ASN A 110 2.16 -11.57 0.81
CA ASN A 110 2.06 -12.85 1.53
C ASN A 110 3.35 -13.70 1.43
N LEU A 111 4.02 -13.64 0.29
CA LEU A 111 5.33 -14.28 0.13
C LEU A 111 6.38 -13.65 1.04
N LEU A 112 6.44 -12.31 1.09
CA LEU A 112 7.36 -11.59 1.96
C LEU A 112 7.10 -11.86 3.45
N VAL A 113 5.82 -11.94 3.87
CA VAL A 113 5.47 -12.30 5.24
C VAL A 113 6.08 -13.64 5.64
N SER A 114 6.04 -14.63 4.75
CA SER A 114 6.58 -15.97 5.04
C SER A 114 8.08 -15.92 5.38
N CYS A 115 8.84 -15.08 4.65
CA CYS A 115 10.25 -14.84 4.94
C CYS A 115 10.47 -14.16 6.30
N ILE A 116 9.68 -13.13 6.61
CA ILE A 116 9.77 -12.44 7.92
C ILE A 116 9.42 -13.38 9.06
N HIS A 117 8.41 -14.22 8.88
CA HIS A 117 7.97 -15.16 9.91
C HIS A 117 9.09 -16.16 10.23
N ALA A 118 9.73 -16.73 9.21
CA ALA A 118 10.87 -17.63 9.37
C ALA A 118 12.05 -16.94 10.08
N ALA A 119 12.35 -15.69 9.71
CA ALA A 119 13.40 -14.91 10.35
C ALA A 119 13.07 -14.56 11.81
N THR A 120 11.82 -14.21 12.10
CA THR A 120 11.36 -13.87 13.46
C THR A 120 11.38 -15.08 14.39
N VAL A 121 10.97 -16.25 13.90
CA VAL A 121 11.09 -17.51 14.65
C VAL A 121 12.55 -17.84 14.94
N SER A 122 13.46 -17.55 14.01
CA SER A 122 14.90 -17.76 14.20
C SER A 122 15.47 -16.86 15.31
N ILE A 123 15.03 -15.60 15.40
CA ILE A 123 15.42 -14.69 16.49
C ILE A 123 14.86 -15.18 17.83
N LEU A 124 13.60 -15.62 17.87
CA LEU A 124 12.99 -16.14 19.09
C LEU A 124 13.63 -17.42 19.59
N ALA A 125 14.22 -18.21 18.70
CA ALA A 125 14.98 -19.41 19.04
C ALA A 125 16.40 -19.11 19.54
N ALA A 126 16.90 -17.88 19.38
CA ALA A 126 18.24 -17.51 19.82
C ALA A 126 18.34 -17.52 21.36
N PRO A 127 19.37 -18.16 21.93
CA PRO A 127 19.56 -18.17 23.38
C PRO A 127 19.94 -16.76 23.87
N GLY A 128 19.46 -16.40 25.05
CA GLY A 128 19.81 -15.13 25.70
C GLY A 128 19.06 -13.90 25.17
N ILE A 129 17.94 -14.08 24.45
CA ILE A 129 17.10 -12.95 24.03
C ILE A 129 16.44 -12.27 25.24
N SER A 130 16.67 -10.96 25.38
CA SER A 130 16.05 -10.11 26.41
C SER A 130 14.57 -9.87 26.14
N ASP A 131 13.84 -9.34 27.13
CA ASP A 131 12.38 -9.22 27.07
C ASP A 131 11.90 -8.26 25.97
N VAL A 132 12.68 -7.21 25.67
CA VAL A 132 12.35 -6.19 24.66
C VAL A 132 12.35 -6.77 23.23
N PRO A 133 13.46 -7.34 22.70
CA PRO A 133 13.48 -7.96 21.37
C PRO A 133 12.50 -9.13 21.27
N ARG A 134 12.26 -9.87 22.37
CA ARG A 134 11.25 -10.92 22.41
C ARG A 134 9.84 -10.36 22.19
N THR A 135 9.46 -9.32 22.92
CA THR A 135 8.14 -8.69 22.81
C THR A 135 7.92 -8.09 21.43
N LEU A 136 8.93 -7.37 20.89
CA LEU A 136 8.87 -6.79 19.55
C LEU A 136 8.76 -7.87 18.45
N SER A 137 9.45 -8.99 18.62
CA SER A 137 9.35 -10.14 17.71
C SER A 137 7.95 -10.77 17.72
N LEU A 138 7.32 -10.87 18.90
CA LEU A 138 5.92 -11.34 19.01
C LEU A 138 4.94 -10.39 18.33
N ILE A 139 5.10 -9.07 18.53
CA ILE A 139 4.28 -8.06 17.86
C ILE A 139 4.46 -8.13 16.34
N SER A 140 5.70 -8.31 15.86
CA SER A 140 6.00 -8.51 14.45
C SER A 140 5.25 -9.72 13.87
N ILE A 141 5.26 -10.86 14.56
CA ILE A 141 4.55 -12.08 14.15
C ILE A 141 3.04 -11.84 14.09
N LEU A 142 2.46 -11.12 15.07
CA LEU A 142 1.03 -10.81 15.06
C LEU A 142 0.64 -9.97 13.84
N PHE A 143 1.41 -8.93 13.50
CA PHE A 143 1.17 -8.14 12.30
C PHE A 143 1.35 -8.96 11.01
N ALA A 144 2.36 -9.82 10.95
CA ALA A 144 2.57 -10.76 9.85
C ALA A 144 1.36 -11.70 9.67
N ILE A 145 0.85 -12.32 10.74
CA ILE A 145 -0.32 -13.20 10.68
C ILE A 145 -1.55 -12.42 10.19
N ALA A 146 -1.79 -11.22 10.73
CA ALA A 146 -2.89 -10.37 10.28
C ALA A 146 -2.77 -9.99 8.79
N CYS A 147 -1.55 -9.68 8.32
CA CYS A 147 -1.27 -9.44 6.91
C CYS A 147 -1.63 -10.66 6.04
N VAL A 148 -1.23 -11.87 6.43
CA VAL A 148 -1.53 -13.09 5.66
C VAL A 148 -3.02 -13.38 5.63
N LEU A 149 -3.71 -13.28 6.78
CA LEU A 149 -5.14 -13.52 6.86
C LEU A 149 -5.92 -12.54 5.95
N LEU A 150 -5.63 -11.24 6.05
CA LEU A 150 -6.29 -10.23 5.23
C LEU A 150 -5.87 -10.29 3.76
N GLY A 151 -4.58 -10.52 3.48
CA GLY A 151 -4.05 -10.63 2.14
C GLY A 151 -4.63 -11.82 1.38
N VAL A 152 -4.73 -12.99 2.03
CA VAL A 152 -5.41 -14.16 1.46
C VAL A 152 -6.90 -13.88 1.30
N PHE A 153 -7.58 -13.35 2.32
CA PHE A 153 -9.01 -13.01 2.20
C PHE A 153 -9.30 -12.08 1.01
N PHE A 154 -8.51 -11.01 0.85
CA PHE A 154 -8.67 -10.09 -0.28
C PHE A 154 -8.30 -10.71 -1.61
N LEU A 155 -7.28 -11.57 -1.66
CA LEU A 155 -6.94 -12.32 -2.87
C LEU A 155 -8.14 -13.16 -3.32
N TRP A 156 -8.73 -13.94 -2.42
CA TRP A 156 -9.87 -14.79 -2.72
C TRP A 156 -11.10 -13.98 -3.16
N PHE A 157 -11.37 -12.88 -2.46
CA PHE A 157 -12.52 -12.04 -2.77
C PHE A 157 -12.36 -11.32 -4.12
N HIS A 158 -11.16 -10.80 -4.44
CA HIS A 158 -10.95 -9.94 -5.62
C HIS A 158 -10.41 -10.68 -6.85
N GLN A 159 -9.87 -11.90 -6.72
CA GLN A 159 -9.35 -12.68 -7.85
C GLN A 159 -10.39 -12.87 -8.97
N PRO A 160 -11.68 -13.17 -8.69
CA PRO A 160 -12.69 -13.31 -9.76
C PRO A 160 -12.89 -12.02 -10.57
N TYR A 161 -12.69 -10.87 -9.94
CA TYR A 161 -12.87 -9.56 -10.59
C TYR A 161 -11.75 -9.24 -11.61
N SER A 162 -10.60 -9.92 -11.53
CA SER A 162 -9.47 -9.70 -12.47
C SER A 162 -9.82 -9.99 -13.94
N ARG A 163 -10.85 -10.81 -14.19
CA ARG A 163 -11.34 -11.14 -15.54
C ARG A 163 -12.69 -10.49 -15.86
N SER A 164 -13.26 -9.73 -14.93
CA SER A 164 -14.59 -9.15 -15.06
C SER A 164 -14.63 -7.95 -16.02
N ALA A 165 -15.84 -7.56 -16.43
CA ALA A 165 -16.09 -6.41 -17.30
C ALA A 165 -16.14 -5.09 -16.50
N GLY A 166 -15.96 -3.97 -17.19
CA GLY A 166 -16.01 -2.63 -16.62
C GLY A 166 -17.33 -2.31 -15.91
N ASP A 167 -18.46 -2.79 -16.43
CA ASP A 167 -19.79 -2.61 -15.81
C ASP A 167 -19.85 -3.16 -14.38
N LEU A 168 -19.15 -4.27 -14.14
CA LEU A 168 -19.08 -4.90 -12.82
C LEU A 168 -18.16 -4.10 -11.89
N GLY A 169 -17.10 -3.48 -12.42
CA GLY A 169 -16.29 -2.49 -11.71
C GLY A 169 -17.08 -1.22 -11.36
N LEU A 170 -17.96 -0.75 -12.25
CA LEU A 170 -18.85 0.37 -11.97
C LEU A 170 -19.80 0.04 -10.81
N ARG A 171 -20.43 -1.15 -10.85
CA ARG A 171 -21.28 -1.64 -9.74
C ARG A 171 -20.50 -1.80 -8.45
N TYR A 172 -19.24 -2.24 -8.51
CA TYR A 172 -18.37 -2.36 -7.33
C TYR A 172 -18.18 -1.00 -6.64
N PHE A 173 -17.84 0.07 -7.40
CA PHE A 173 -17.69 1.42 -6.83
C PHE A 173 -19.03 2.06 -6.42
N GLN A 174 -20.11 1.78 -7.15
CA GLN A 174 -21.46 2.24 -6.79
C GLN A 174 -21.94 1.60 -5.49
N ASN A 175 -21.75 0.28 -5.34
CA ASN A 175 -22.08 -0.46 -4.12
C ASN A 175 -21.21 -0.04 -2.94
N ALA A 176 -19.99 0.44 -3.18
CA ALA A 176 -19.16 0.97 -2.11
C ALA A 176 -19.82 2.17 -1.44
N GLY A 177 -20.50 3.07 -2.19
CA GLY A 177 -21.30 4.17 -1.61
C GLY A 177 -20.73 5.58 -1.81
N GLY A 178 -20.17 5.88 -2.99
CA GLY A 178 -19.72 7.24 -3.36
C GLY A 178 -18.38 7.64 -2.72
N THR A 179 -18.07 8.95 -2.69
CA THR A 179 -16.75 9.50 -2.32
C THR A 179 -16.25 9.12 -0.92
N ARG A 180 -17.13 9.08 0.09
CA ARG A 180 -16.76 8.61 1.45
C ARG A 180 -16.39 7.14 1.47
N ALA A 181 -17.03 6.32 0.64
CA ALA A 181 -16.73 4.91 0.57
C ALA A 181 -15.44 4.63 -0.19
N THR A 182 -15.09 5.47 -1.16
CA THR A 182 -13.80 5.39 -1.87
C THR A 182 -12.62 5.56 -0.92
N LEU A 183 -12.76 6.44 0.09
CA LEU A 183 -11.79 6.57 1.18
C LEU A 183 -11.66 5.28 1.99
N SER A 184 -12.77 4.79 2.55
CA SER A 184 -12.78 3.56 3.35
C SER A 184 -12.25 2.37 2.55
N LEU A 185 -12.56 2.31 1.26
CA LEU A 185 -12.05 1.30 0.34
C LEU A 185 -10.54 1.42 0.16
N ALA A 186 -10.00 2.62 -0.04
CA ALA A 186 -8.55 2.81 -0.17
C ALA A 186 -7.79 2.38 1.09
N PHE A 187 -8.32 2.73 2.28
CA PHE A 187 -7.76 2.25 3.55
C PHE A 187 -7.82 0.73 3.61
N ALA A 188 -8.99 0.13 3.36
CA ALA A 188 -9.18 -1.32 3.41
C ALA A 188 -8.23 -2.07 2.44
N LEU A 189 -8.11 -1.62 1.19
CA LEU A 189 -7.25 -2.25 0.18
C LEU A 189 -5.75 -2.14 0.51
N SER A 190 -5.36 -1.07 1.22
CA SER A 190 -3.97 -0.86 1.65
C SER A 190 -3.57 -1.63 2.93
N THR A 191 -4.55 -2.10 3.71
CA THR A 191 -4.32 -2.72 5.02
C THR A 191 -3.29 -3.86 5.02
N PRO A 192 -3.29 -4.82 4.08
CA PRO A 192 -2.32 -5.93 4.13
C PRO A 192 -0.89 -5.43 3.98
N VAL A 193 -0.65 -4.50 3.05
CA VAL A 193 0.68 -3.91 2.81
C VAL A 193 1.15 -3.10 4.02
N VAL A 194 0.24 -2.38 4.68
CA VAL A 194 0.54 -1.62 5.89
C VAL A 194 0.90 -2.54 7.07
N LEU A 195 0.17 -3.64 7.26
CA LEU A 195 0.48 -4.63 8.29
C LEU A 195 1.84 -5.29 8.05
N LEU A 196 2.17 -5.60 6.79
CA LEU A 196 3.50 -6.07 6.40
C LEU A 196 4.59 -5.06 6.77
N ALA A 197 4.38 -3.76 6.50
CA ALA A 197 5.34 -2.71 6.85
C ALA A 197 5.57 -2.62 8.37
N TRP A 198 4.50 -2.67 9.18
CA TRP A 198 4.62 -2.70 10.64
C TRP A 198 5.34 -3.94 11.16
N SER A 199 5.07 -5.11 10.57
CA SER A 199 5.80 -6.34 10.88
C SER A 199 7.32 -6.16 10.64
N PHE A 200 7.70 -5.62 9.48
CA PHE A 200 9.10 -5.31 9.19
C PHE A 200 9.71 -4.31 10.18
N ILE A 201 9.01 -3.21 10.50
CA ILE A 201 9.51 -2.20 11.43
C ILE A 201 9.75 -2.83 12.81
N CYS A 202 8.77 -3.54 13.37
CA CYS A 202 8.90 -4.20 14.66
C CYS A 202 10.05 -5.22 14.66
N PHE A 203 10.20 -5.98 13.59
CA PHE A 203 11.29 -6.94 13.43
C PHE A 203 12.68 -6.26 13.40
N ILE A 204 12.82 -5.17 12.66
CA ILE A 204 14.08 -4.40 12.58
C ILE A 204 14.43 -3.82 13.96
N VAL A 205 13.44 -3.24 14.67
CA VAL A 205 13.67 -2.70 16.02
C VAL A 205 14.03 -3.83 16.99
N ALA A 206 13.43 -5.03 16.84
CA ALA A 206 13.81 -6.19 17.64
C ALA A 206 15.28 -6.57 17.43
N ILE A 207 15.74 -6.68 16.17
CA ILE A 207 17.15 -6.96 15.86
C ILE A 207 18.06 -5.88 16.44
N ALA A 208 17.73 -4.61 16.24
CA ALA A 208 18.52 -3.50 16.74
C ALA A 208 18.64 -3.54 18.27
N SER A 209 17.54 -3.84 18.97
CA SER A 209 17.54 -3.98 20.44
C SER A 209 18.26 -5.22 20.95
N TYR A 210 18.39 -6.28 20.15
CA TYR A 210 19.18 -7.45 20.50
C TYR A 210 20.69 -7.21 20.28
N ALA A 211 21.05 -6.34 19.33
CA ALA A 211 22.43 -6.04 19.00
C ALA A 211 23.11 -5.03 19.97
N ILE A 212 22.32 -4.29 20.75
CA ILE A 212 22.77 -3.33 21.77
C ILE A 212 22.86 -4.06 23.11
#